data_AF-A0A8T5SPY1-F1
#
_entry.id   AF-A0A8T5SPY1-F1
#
_cell.length_a   1.000
_cell.length_b   1.000
_cell.length_c   1.000
_cell.angle_alpha   90.00
_cell.angle_beta   90.00
_cell.angle_gamma   90.00
#
_symmetry.space_group_name_H-M   'P 1'
#
loop_
_entity.id
_entity.type
_entity.pdbx_description
1 polymer ?
#
loop_
_entity_poly.entity_id
_entity_poly.type
_entity_poly.pdbx_seq_one_letter_code
_entity_poly.pdbx_strand_id
1 'polypeptide(L)'
;MSEERAKRWIEESQKDTIRQSAGSQHLQRAADAELSGNVIVADQEYALAAEAFLKSASEYRGAKSYKKAAINMCAAGDVFSELGEAARAVDTYQGAAEDLLSASAEHLMWGEDAETGKGTALAMTACMMYVMIGKEADGFYKARGFVAEHASKIRLPATVRLSQIPQELESAIQSVNLDSFASAENAAVTELKAALAGANSQEFSKYVDKGLDMIREILRGKLKVPKLSSQLILPNDVTFTEEFPLRVMIKNSGDGEALSLSVEWHLDEGLDLVSGERGKTVNILPPGETLDISVVLKSTRPLVGEKEFSVVVRGSYSDKLKTEYSFQAGPGTLVLRDYKVSQQLTRDADLTDGRVGLLKESIELSEMEAEPLVRIVDSMIASMKQSRSDIEEGDLDLSKARIRLVNDMVDTIDALIGDDELMKRLSEKREAEKKEFALKKLTPVIDEVIAFVASQEKKLEAEVQNALAEWDTDAQKKKTLKATLTRIKDIAGALASSGEDTTVLEDETVKALNDSLLVVGERPSSPDKVEIALVMARSIRNEITRMLESKKNELG
;
A
#
# COMPACT_ATOMS: atom_id res chain seq x y z
N MET A 1 10.81 82.31 -39.80
CA MET A 1 9.74 81.30 -39.75
C MET A 1 8.41 82.02 -39.93
N SER A 2 7.50 81.53 -40.78
CA SER A 2 6.18 82.18 -40.95
C SER A 2 5.32 82.00 -39.69
N GLU A 3 4.51 83.00 -39.37
CA GLU A 3 3.63 83.04 -38.18
C GLU A 3 2.73 81.79 -38.06
N GLU A 4 2.31 81.22 -39.19
CA GLU A 4 1.52 79.98 -39.25
C GLU A 4 2.32 78.72 -38.84
N ARG A 5 3.63 78.65 -39.12
CA ARG A 5 4.48 77.53 -38.66
C ARG A 5 4.71 77.62 -37.15
N ALA A 6 4.88 78.83 -36.62
CA ALA A 6 5.01 79.04 -35.17
C ALA A 6 3.71 78.66 -34.44
N LYS A 7 2.54 79.02 -34.99
CA LYS A 7 1.24 78.66 -34.42
C LYS A 7 0.98 77.15 -34.44
N ARG A 8 1.28 76.46 -35.56
CA ARG A 8 1.19 74.99 -35.63
C ARG A 8 2.14 74.31 -34.65
N TRP A 9 3.36 74.81 -34.48
CA TRP A 9 4.33 74.25 -33.54
C TRP A 9 3.89 74.44 -32.07
N ILE A 10 3.30 75.59 -31.73
CA ILE A 10 2.71 75.84 -30.41
C ILE A 10 1.50 74.93 -30.17
N GLU A 11 0.60 74.78 -31.15
CA GLU A 11 -0.57 73.90 -31.05
C GLU A 11 -0.17 72.42 -30.93
N GLU A 12 0.85 71.98 -31.67
CA GLU A 12 1.39 70.62 -31.64
C GLU A 12 2.14 70.34 -30.33
N SER A 13 2.91 71.31 -29.82
CA SER A 13 3.55 71.24 -28.51
C SER A 13 2.53 71.22 -27.37
N GLN A 14 1.43 71.99 -27.45
CA GLN A 14 0.37 71.96 -26.44
C GLN A 14 -0.40 70.63 -26.48
N LYS A 15 -0.69 70.10 -27.67
CA LYS A 15 -1.29 68.76 -27.82
C LYS A 15 -0.37 67.68 -27.28
N ASP A 16 0.94 67.79 -27.50
CA ASP A 16 1.94 66.87 -26.95
C ASP A 16 1.96 66.87 -25.41
N THR A 17 1.93 68.05 -24.80
CA THR A 17 1.87 68.16 -23.33
C THR A 17 0.57 67.58 -22.77
N ILE A 18 -0.57 67.85 -23.42
CA ILE A 18 -1.89 67.36 -22.99
C ILE A 18 -1.99 65.83 -23.10
N ARG A 19 -1.40 65.23 -24.14
CA ARG A 19 -1.44 63.77 -24.40
C ARG A 19 -0.60 62.99 -23.40
N GLN A 20 0.66 63.38 -23.21
CA GLN A 20 1.50 62.78 -22.18
C GLN A 20 0.94 63.01 -20.78
N SER A 21 0.26 64.15 -20.56
CA SER A 21 -0.39 64.40 -19.28
C SER A 21 -1.64 63.57 -19.04
N ALA A 22 -2.41 63.19 -20.06
CA ALA A 22 -3.68 62.47 -19.86
C ALA A 22 -3.47 61.08 -19.24
N GLY A 23 -2.58 60.25 -19.81
CA GLY A 23 -2.24 58.95 -19.22
C GLY A 23 -1.59 59.08 -17.84
N SER A 24 -0.68 60.06 -17.67
CA SER A 24 -0.03 60.32 -16.38
C SER A 24 -1.00 60.83 -15.31
N GLN A 25 -2.04 61.59 -15.69
CA GLN A 25 -3.09 62.07 -14.78
C GLN A 25 -3.97 60.92 -14.30
N HIS A 26 -4.33 59.98 -15.18
CA HIS A 26 -5.07 58.79 -14.78
C HIS A 26 -4.24 57.88 -13.87
N LEU A 27 -2.94 57.71 -14.15
CA LEU A 27 -2.02 57.03 -13.23
C LEU A 27 -1.96 57.68 -11.84
N GLN A 28 -1.86 59.01 -11.78
CA GLN A 28 -1.82 59.73 -10.52
C GLN A 28 -3.13 59.58 -9.73
N ARG A 29 -4.29 59.62 -10.41
CA ARG A 29 -5.60 59.38 -9.80
C ARG A 29 -5.76 57.94 -9.33
N ALA A 30 -5.22 56.97 -10.07
CA ALA A 30 -5.20 55.57 -9.69
C ALA A 30 -4.38 55.37 -8.40
N ALA A 31 -3.18 55.96 -8.33
CA ALA A 31 -2.33 55.92 -7.14
C ALA A 31 -2.99 56.60 -5.92
N ASP A 32 -3.67 57.74 -6.11
CA ASP A 32 -4.44 58.41 -5.05
C ASP A 32 -5.65 57.55 -4.58
N ALA A 33 -6.27 56.79 -5.49
CA ALA A 33 -7.35 55.86 -5.19
C ALA A 33 -6.85 54.62 -4.42
N GLU A 34 -5.66 54.10 -4.73
CA GLU A 34 -5.02 53.03 -3.96
C GLU A 34 -4.63 53.48 -2.55
N LEU A 35 -4.06 54.68 -2.42
CA LEU A 35 -3.70 55.26 -1.11
C LEU A 35 -4.93 55.49 -0.21
N SER A 36 -6.09 55.71 -0.81
CA SER A 36 -7.37 55.83 -0.09
C SER A 36 -8.10 54.50 0.11
N GLY A 37 -7.50 53.38 -0.32
CA GLY A 37 -8.04 52.02 -0.14
C GLY A 37 -9.18 51.65 -1.08
N ASN A 38 -9.42 52.42 -2.14
CA ASN A 38 -10.50 52.19 -3.09
C ASN A 38 -10.01 51.45 -4.34
N VAL A 39 -9.85 50.14 -4.20
CA VAL A 39 -9.29 49.25 -5.23
C VAL A 39 -10.11 49.27 -6.53
N ILE A 40 -11.44 49.36 -6.47
CA ILE A 40 -12.30 49.35 -7.66
C ILE A 40 -12.07 50.60 -8.53
N VAL A 41 -11.90 51.76 -7.91
CA VAL A 41 -11.64 53.01 -8.63
C VAL A 41 -10.21 53.05 -9.14
N ALA A 42 -9.25 52.51 -8.38
CA ALA A 42 -7.87 52.35 -8.84
C ALA A 42 -7.80 51.51 -10.12
N ASP A 43 -8.41 50.32 -10.14
CA ASP A 43 -8.42 49.42 -11.31
C ASP A 43 -9.03 50.10 -12.55
N GLN A 44 -10.12 50.85 -12.37
CA GLN A 44 -10.76 51.60 -13.46
C GLN A 44 -9.87 52.72 -14.00
N GLU A 45 -9.22 53.49 -13.12
CA GLU A 45 -8.32 54.57 -13.52
C GLU A 45 -7.03 54.02 -14.16
N TYR A 46 -6.51 52.87 -13.71
CA TYR A 46 -5.41 52.18 -14.38
C TYR A 46 -5.80 51.72 -15.79
N ALA A 47 -6.98 51.12 -15.97
CA ALA A 47 -7.47 50.73 -17.30
C ALA A 47 -7.60 51.93 -18.25
N LEU A 48 -8.15 53.06 -17.76
CA LEU A 48 -8.25 54.30 -18.53
C LEU A 48 -6.87 54.90 -18.85
N ALA A 49 -5.90 54.80 -17.93
CA ALA A 49 -4.52 55.22 -18.17
C ALA A 49 -3.89 54.40 -19.31
N ALA A 50 -4.02 53.08 -19.27
CA ALA A 50 -3.48 52.19 -20.30
C ALA A 50 -4.08 52.49 -21.69
N GLU A 51 -5.40 52.69 -21.79
CA GLU A 51 -6.05 53.07 -23.05
C GLU A 51 -5.60 54.44 -23.56
N ALA A 52 -5.42 55.42 -22.66
CA ALA A 52 -4.93 56.74 -23.02
C ALA A 52 -3.48 56.69 -23.56
N PHE A 53 -2.63 55.84 -22.98
CA PHE A 53 -1.28 55.61 -23.48
C PHE A 53 -1.28 54.90 -24.84
N LEU A 54 -2.10 53.86 -25.04
CA LEU A 54 -2.24 53.19 -26.33
C LEU A 54 -2.70 54.14 -27.45
N LYS A 55 -3.69 54.98 -27.15
CA LYS A 55 -4.17 55.98 -28.09
C LYS A 55 -3.06 56.97 -28.44
N SER A 56 -2.36 57.49 -27.44
CA SER A 56 -1.23 58.40 -27.62
C SER A 56 -0.12 57.76 -28.46
N ALA A 57 0.19 56.48 -28.22
CA ALA A 57 1.16 55.73 -29.01
C ALA A 57 0.75 55.64 -30.50
N SER A 58 -0.52 55.33 -30.77
CA SER A 58 -1.03 55.26 -32.15
C SER A 58 -0.95 56.61 -32.89
N GLU A 59 -1.23 57.71 -32.19
CA GLU A 59 -1.13 59.06 -32.75
C GLU A 59 0.33 59.44 -33.02
N TYR A 60 1.25 59.12 -32.10
CA TYR A 60 2.68 59.34 -32.30
C TYR A 60 3.26 58.50 -33.43
N ARG A 61 2.79 57.25 -33.59
CA ARG A 61 3.15 56.39 -34.72
C ARG A 61 2.66 56.99 -36.04
N GLY A 62 1.44 57.51 -36.08
CA GLY A 62 0.91 58.25 -37.24
C GLY A 62 1.72 59.50 -37.60
N ALA A 63 2.28 60.17 -36.59
CA ALA A 63 3.18 61.31 -36.76
C ALA A 63 4.66 60.92 -37.02
N LYS A 64 4.97 59.61 -37.17
CA LYS A 64 6.34 59.07 -37.30
C LYS A 64 7.27 59.41 -36.13
N SER A 65 6.72 59.69 -34.96
CA SER A 65 7.52 59.87 -33.73
C SER A 65 7.64 58.55 -32.99
N TYR A 66 8.36 57.59 -33.59
CA TYR A 66 8.41 56.21 -33.11
C TYR A 66 8.99 56.07 -31.70
N LYS A 67 9.98 56.89 -31.34
CA LYS A 67 10.51 56.92 -29.96
C LYS A 67 9.44 57.30 -28.94
N LYS A 68 8.62 58.33 -29.21
CA LYS A 68 7.51 58.73 -28.33
C LYS A 68 6.41 57.68 -28.32
N ALA A 69 6.15 57.03 -29.45
CA ALA A 69 5.21 55.92 -29.52
C ALA A 69 5.66 54.76 -28.61
N ALA A 70 6.94 54.37 -28.69
CA ALA A 70 7.53 53.34 -27.84
C ALA A 70 7.43 53.67 -26.35
N ILE A 71 7.70 54.91 -25.93
CA ILE A 71 7.56 55.34 -24.52
C ILE A 71 6.13 55.14 -24.03
N ASN A 72 5.13 55.53 -24.83
CA ASN A 72 3.72 55.36 -24.45
C ASN A 72 3.30 53.88 -24.47
N MET A 73 3.78 53.06 -25.41
CA MET A 73 3.52 51.61 -25.40
C MET A 73 4.15 50.93 -24.19
N CYS A 74 5.36 51.33 -23.80
CA CYS A 74 6.04 50.89 -22.59
C CYS A 74 5.25 51.25 -21.32
N ALA A 75 4.75 52.49 -21.23
CA ALA A 75 3.90 52.93 -20.13
C ALA A 75 2.58 52.15 -20.07
N ALA A 76 1.93 51.90 -21.21
CA ALA A 76 0.74 51.05 -21.27
C ALA A 76 1.04 49.60 -20.82
N GLY A 77 2.17 49.04 -21.25
CA GLY A 77 2.60 47.70 -20.86
C GLY A 77 2.90 47.57 -19.37
N ASP A 78 3.51 48.59 -18.75
CA ASP A 78 3.71 48.63 -17.31
C ASP A 78 2.37 48.59 -16.56
N VAL A 79 1.38 49.38 -17.00
CA VAL A 79 0.04 49.39 -16.40
C VAL A 79 -0.70 48.07 -16.58
N PHE A 80 -0.65 47.46 -17.78
CA PHE A 80 -1.25 46.14 -17.98
C PHE A 80 -0.56 45.06 -17.14
N SER A 81 0.75 45.19 -16.89
CA SER A 81 1.49 44.30 -16.00
C SER A 81 1.03 44.47 -14.54
N GLU A 82 0.77 45.69 -14.08
CA GLU A 82 0.26 45.99 -12.74
C GLU A 82 -1.16 45.46 -12.54
N LEU A 83 -2.01 45.54 -13.58
CA LEU A 83 -3.38 44.99 -13.58
C LEU A 83 -3.44 43.45 -13.71
N GLY A 84 -2.30 42.77 -13.92
CA GLY A 84 -2.25 41.32 -14.14
C GLY A 84 -2.73 40.87 -15.54
N GLU A 85 -2.91 41.79 -16.49
CA GLU A 85 -3.30 41.48 -17.87
C GLU A 85 -2.08 41.09 -18.73
N ALA A 86 -1.44 39.97 -18.37
CA ALA A 86 -0.15 39.55 -18.94
C ALA A 86 -0.11 39.48 -20.49
N ALA A 87 -1.17 38.98 -21.13
CA ALA A 87 -1.23 38.89 -22.60
C ALA A 87 -1.15 40.27 -23.27
N ARG A 88 -1.88 41.26 -22.73
CA ARG A 88 -1.87 42.62 -23.27
C ARG A 88 -0.57 43.34 -22.94
N ALA A 89 0.01 43.09 -21.76
CA ALA A 89 1.34 43.59 -21.43
C ALA A 89 2.40 43.10 -22.43
N VAL A 90 2.37 41.81 -22.78
CA VAL A 90 3.27 41.23 -23.79
C VAL A 90 3.08 41.87 -25.17
N ASP A 91 1.83 42.00 -25.64
CA ASP A 91 1.54 42.60 -26.94
C ASP A 91 1.96 44.08 -27.02
N THR A 92 1.79 44.82 -25.93
CA THR A 92 2.17 46.24 -25.86
C THR A 92 3.69 46.44 -25.79
N TYR A 93 4.41 45.63 -25.01
CA TYR A 93 5.87 45.65 -25.01
C TYR A 93 6.46 45.19 -26.34
N GLN A 94 5.83 44.23 -27.03
CA GLN A 94 6.22 43.87 -28.38
C GLN A 94 6.06 45.06 -29.34
N GLY A 95 4.90 45.74 -29.30
CA GLY A 95 4.68 46.93 -30.12
C GLY A 95 5.67 48.06 -29.79
N ALA A 96 6.04 48.23 -28.52
CA ALA A 96 7.07 49.17 -28.11
C ALA A 96 8.46 48.82 -28.69
N ALA A 97 8.83 47.53 -28.71
CA ALA A 97 10.06 47.05 -29.31
C ALA A 97 10.09 47.28 -30.83
N GLU A 98 8.97 47.09 -31.53
CA GLU A 98 8.84 47.37 -32.97
C GLU A 98 8.94 48.87 -33.29
N ASP A 99 8.34 49.72 -32.45
CA ASP A 99 8.49 51.17 -32.54
C ASP A 99 9.95 51.60 -32.27
N LEU A 100 10.65 50.98 -31.31
CA LEU A 100 12.07 51.23 -31.06
C LEU A 100 12.97 50.82 -32.23
N LEU A 101 12.69 49.68 -32.86
CA LEU A 101 13.40 49.26 -34.08
C LEU A 101 13.16 50.27 -35.21
N SER A 102 11.94 50.77 -35.36
CA SER A 102 11.62 51.81 -36.34
C SER A 102 12.36 53.13 -36.05
N ALA A 103 12.41 53.55 -34.77
CA ALA A 103 13.18 54.70 -34.34
C ALA A 103 14.69 54.52 -34.57
N SER A 104 15.21 53.30 -34.37
CA SER A 104 16.61 52.99 -34.62
C SER A 104 17.00 53.17 -36.08
N ALA A 105 16.11 52.77 -37.00
CA ALA A 105 16.32 52.91 -38.43
C ALA A 105 16.42 54.38 -38.85
N GLU A 106 15.66 55.28 -38.20
CA GLU A 106 15.74 56.72 -38.45
C GLU A 106 17.11 57.29 -38.11
N HIS A 107 17.67 56.95 -36.94
CA HIS A 107 19.01 57.36 -36.53
C HIS A 107 20.09 56.84 -37.49
N LEU A 108 19.91 55.62 -38.02
CA LEU A 108 20.82 55.04 -39.00
C LEU A 108 20.74 55.67 -40.40
N MET A 109 19.70 56.45 -40.72
CA MET A 109 19.61 57.15 -42.01
C MET A 109 20.56 58.34 -42.12
N TRP A 110 20.94 58.96 -40.98
CA TRP A 110 21.80 60.14 -40.97
C TRP A 110 23.27 59.82 -41.29
N GLY A 111 23.69 58.56 -41.10
CA GLY A 111 25.00 58.06 -41.52
C GLY A 111 26.19 58.60 -40.71
N GLU A 112 25.94 59.45 -39.71
CA GLU A 112 26.96 59.91 -38.77
C GLU A 112 27.27 58.84 -37.72
N ASP A 113 28.53 58.76 -37.31
CA ASP A 113 29.01 57.78 -36.34
C ASP A 113 28.30 57.89 -34.98
N ALA A 114 28.06 59.12 -34.52
CA ALA A 114 27.35 59.38 -33.26
C ALA A 114 25.87 58.93 -33.33
N GLU A 115 25.21 59.16 -34.47
CA GLU A 115 23.82 58.74 -34.70
C GLU A 115 23.72 57.22 -34.89
N THR A 116 24.73 56.59 -35.49
CA THR A 116 24.81 55.14 -35.64
C THR A 116 24.92 54.44 -34.28
N GLY A 117 25.67 55.02 -33.34
CA GLY A 117 25.72 54.56 -31.95
C GLY A 117 24.36 54.62 -31.25
N LYS A 118 23.63 55.73 -31.41
CA LYS A 118 22.28 55.91 -30.83
C LYS A 118 21.28 54.93 -31.43
N GLY A 119 21.26 54.78 -32.76
CA GLY A 119 20.40 53.81 -33.44
C GLY A 119 20.67 52.38 -32.97
N THR A 120 21.94 52.00 -32.90
CA THR A 120 22.33 50.66 -32.40
C THR A 120 21.87 50.43 -30.96
N ALA A 121 22.00 51.42 -30.07
CA ALA A 121 21.52 51.30 -28.69
C ALA A 121 19.99 51.09 -28.61
N LEU A 122 19.21 51.80 -29.42
CA LEU A 122 17.74 51.63 -29.47
C LEU A 122 17.36 50.23 -30.00
N ALA A 123 18.05 49.75 -31.04
CA ALA A 123 17.79 48.43 -31.60
C ALA A 123 18.14 47.30 -30.62
N MET A 124 19.28 47.38 -29.94
CA MET A 124 19.66 46.38 -28.94
C MET A 124 18.71 46.41 -27.74
N THR A 125 18.22 47.59 -27.34
CA THR A 125 17.20 47.74 -26.30
C THR A 125 15.88 47.09 -26.69
N ALA A 126 15.45 47.26 -27.95
CA ALA A 126 14.28 46.54 -28.47
C ALA A 126 14.46 45.01 -28.40
N CYS A 127 15.67 44.51 -28.69
CA CYS A 127 15.97 43.08 -28.57
C CYS A 127 15.90 42.61 -27.11
N MET A 128 16.41 43.41 -26.16
CA MET A 128 16.29 43.12 -24.73
C MET A 128 14.82 43.12 -24.25
N MET A 129 13.97 43.96 -24.84
CA MET A 129 12.52 43.93 -24.58
C MET A 129 11.85 42.66 -25.09
N TYR A 130 12.25 42.12 -26.25
CA TYR A 130 11.79 40.80 -26.71
C TYR A 130 12.21 39.68 -25.75
N VAL A 131 13.44 39.76 -25.22
CA VAL A 131 13.91 38.80 -24.20
C VAL A 131 13.09 38.92 -22.92
N MET A 132 12.84 40.14 -22.45
CA MET A 132 12.02 40.42 -21.26
C MET A 132 10.63 39.77 -21.32
N ILE A 133 9.98 39.77 -22.49
CA ILE A 133 8.63 39.19 -22.67
C ILE A 133 8.63 37.68 -22.95
N GLY A 134 9.76 36.99 -22.79
CA GLY A 134 9.87 35.55 -23.03
C GLY A 134 9.83 35.17 -24.52
N LYS A 135 10.18 36.10 -25.41
CA LYS A 135 10.39 35.86 -26.85
C LYS A 135 11.88 35.98 -27.18
N GLU A 136 12.73 35.31 -26.39
CA GLU A 136 14.19 35.46 -26.48
C GLU A 136 14.75 35.02 -27.83
N ALA A 137 14.18 33.98 -28.46
CA ALA A 137 14.59 33.53 -29.78
C ALA A 137 14.37 34.61 -30.86
N ASP A 138 13.22 35.30 -30.81
CA ASP A 138 12.91 36.41 -31.71
C ASP A 138 13.80 37.61 -31.43
N GLY A 139 14.07 37.92 -30.16
CA GLY A 139 14.98 38.99 -29.74
C GLY A 139 16.39 38.78 -30.27
N PHE A 140 16.98 37.60 -30.07
CA PHE A 140 18.31 37.27 -30.59
C PHE A 140 18.34 37.21 -32.12
N TYR A 141 17.30 36.68 -32.75
CA TYR A 141 17.19 36.67 -34.22
C TYR A 141 17.15 38.09 -34.80
N LYS A 142 16.35 38.99 -34.23
CA LYS A 142 16.27 40.39 -34.63
C LYS A 142 17.58 41.13 -34.41
N ALA A 143 18.29 40.85 -33.31
CA ALA A 143 19.62 41.42 -33.07
C ALA A 143 20.61 41.01 -34.18
N ARG A 144 20.68 39.72 -34.53
CA ARG A 144 21.54 39.24 -35.63
C ARG A 144 21.14 39.84 -36.98
N GLY A 145 19.84 39.90 -37.27
CA GLY A 145 19.30 40.51 -38.49
C GLY A 145 19.71 41.97 -38.61
N PHE A 146 19.52 42.76 -37.55
CA PHE A 146 19.91 44.16 -37.50
C PHE A 146 21.41 44.36 -37.76
N VAL A 147 22.28 43.57 -37.11
CA VAL A 147 23.73 43.64 -37.34
C VAL A 147 24.09 43.28 -38.77
N ALA A 148 23.47 42.26 -39.35
CA ALA A 148 23.71 41.86 -40.74
C ALA A 148 23.28 42.94 -41.74
N GLU A 149 22.08 43.52 -41.55
CA GLU A 149 21.53 44.56 -42.43
C GLU A 149 22.30 45.89 -42.35
N HIS A 150 22.94 46.17 -41.21
CA HIS A 150 23.63 47.44 -40.95
C HIS A 150 25.14 47.30 -40.75
N ALA A 151 25.74 46.15 -41.09
CA ALA A 151 27.17 45.88 -40.95
C ALA A 151 28.05 46.95 -41.63
N SER A 152 27.60 47.50 -42.76
CA SER A 152 28.32 48.56 -43.49
C SER A 152 28.36 49.90 -42.76
N LYS A 153 27.49 50.13 -41.77
CA LYS A 153 27.39 51.36 -40.96
C LYS A 153 27.99 51.17 -39.56
N ILE A 154 27.91 49.97 -38.99
CA ILE A 154 28.48 49.62 -37.68
C ILE A 154 29.98 49.37 -37.82
N ARG A 155 30.79 50.44 -37.86
CA ARG A 155 32.25 50.36 -38.06
C ARG A 155 33.07 50.65 -36.82
N LEU A 156 32.54 51.47 -35.92
CA LEU A 156 33.27 51.89 -34.73
C LEU A 156 33.32 50.75 -33.69
N PRO A 157 34.48 50.49 -33.05
CA PRO A 157 34.61 49.42 -32.06
C PRO A 157 33.57 49.47 -30.95
N ALA A 158 33.26 50.67 -30.44
CA ALA A 158 32.24 50.85 -29.40
C ALA A 158 30.84 50.45 -29.89
N THR A 159 30.48 50.79 -31.13
CA THR A 159 29.18 50.44 -31.72
C THR A 159 29.10 48.95 -32.08
N VAL A 160 30.22 48.37 -32.52
CA VAL A 160 30.34 46.92 -32.74
C VAL A 160 30.09 46.18 -31.43
N ARG A 161 30.75 46.59 -30.33
CA ARG A 161 30.58 45.98 -29.02
C ARG A 161 29.13 46.06 -28.53
N LEU A 162 28.49 47.22 -28.66
CA LEU A 162 27.06 47.37 -28.37
C LEU A 162 26.20 46.35 -29.12
N SER A 163 26.47 46.15 -30.40
CA SER A 163 25.71 45.26 -31.27
C SER A 163 25.92 43.77 -30.97
N GLN A 164 27.01 43.41 -30.29
CA GLN A 164 27.37 42.05 -29.93
C GLN A 164 26.74 41.59 -28.61
N ILE A 165 26.27 42.51 -27.76
CA ILE A 165 25.72 42.19 -26.43
C ILE A 165 24.65 41.07 -26.49
N PRO A 166 23.62 41.13 -27.35
CA PRO A 166 22.64 40.04 -27.42
C PRO A 166 23.23 38.70 -27.88
N GLN A 167 24.26 38.71 -28.73
CA GLN A 167 24.93 37.49 -29.20
C GLN A 167 25.78 36.86 -28.11
N GLU A 168 26.48 37.68 -27.32
CA GLU A 168 27.24 37.22 -26.16
C GLU A 168 26.30 36.61 -25.10
N LEU A 169 25.15 37.25 -24.87
CA LEU A 169 24.11 36.74 -23.97
C LEU A 169 23.53 35.40 -24.48
N GLU A 170 23.22 35.30 -25.76
CA GLU A 170 22.74 34.05 -26.37
C GLU A 170 23.78 32.92 -26.26
N SER A 171 25.04 33.22 -26.55
CA SER A 171 26.14 32.27 -26.42
C SER A 171 26.31 31.80 -24.98
N ALA A 172 26.21 32.71 -24.00
CA ALA A 172 26.25 32.39 -22.58
C ALA A 172 25.09 31.47 -22.17
N ILE A 173 23.88 31.70 -22.69
CA ILE A 173 22.71 30.83 -22.47
C ILE A 173 22.91 29.44 -23.07
N GLN A 174 23.43 29.35 -24.30
CA GLN A 174 23.62 28.09 -25.01
C GLN A 174 24.74 27.24 -24.38
N SER A 175 25.82 27.89 -23.95
CA SER A 175 26.97 27.24 -23.33
C SER A 175 26.82 27.07 -21.80
N VAL A 176 25.79 27.68 -21.20
CA VAL A 176 25.58 27.74 -19.74
C VAL A 176 26.86 28.24 -19.03
N ASN A 177 27.46 29.30 -19.57
CA ASN A 177 28.71 29.87 -19.09
C ASN A 177 28.45 31.19 -18.35
N LEU A 178 28.53 31.17 -17.01
CA LEU A 178 28.28 32.34 -16.17
C LEU A 178 29.35 33.43 -16.31
N ASP A 179 30.60 33.08 -16.62
CA ASP A 179 31.66 34.08 -16.82
C ASP A 179 31.40 34.88 -18.11
N SER A 180 30.95 34.18 -19.15
CA SER A 180 30.53 34.80 -20.42
C SER A 180 29.29 35.67 -20.21
N PHE A 181 28.32 35.20 -19.41
CA PHE A 181 27.16 35.99 -19.03
C PHE A 181 27.56 37.26 -18.26
N ALA A 182 28.40 37.15 -17.23
CA ALA A 182 28.83 38.29 -16.41
C ALA A 182 29.56 39.35 -17.24
N SER A 183 30.36 38.93 -18.23
CA SER A 183 30.99 39.85 -19.19
C SER A 183 29.95 40.59 -20.04
N ALA A 184 29.00 39.85 -20.62
CA ALA A 184 27.95 40.41 -21.47
C ALA A 184 26.98 41.33 -20.68
N GLU A 185 26.65 40.94 -19.46
CA GLU A 185 25.87 41.73 -18.50
C GLU A 185 26.57 43.04 -18.16
N ASN A 186 27.87 42.99 -17.85
CA ASN A 186 28.64 44.20 -17.58
C ASN A 186 28.67 45.12 -18.81
N ALA A 187 28.81 44.58 -20.01
CA ALA A 187 28.72 45.36 -21.25
C ALA A 187 27.32 45.99 -21.44
N ALA A 188 26.24 45.27 -21.14
CA ALA A 188 24.88 45.81 -21.17
C ALA A 188 24.67 46.94 -20.15
N VAL A 189 25.16 46.78 -18.93
CA VAL A 189 24.98 47.79 -17.88
C VAL A 189 25.84 49.03 -18.13
N THR A 190 27.10 48.85 -18.54
CA THR A 190 28.06 49.97 -18.67
C THR A 190 27.99 50.65 -20.03
N GLU A 191 27.81 49.90 -21.12
CA GLU A 191 27.90 50.45 -22.47
C GLU A 191 26.53 50.73 -23.06
N LEU A 192 25.59 49.77 -22.99
CA LEU A 192 24.26 49.96 -23.58
C LEU A 192 23.47 51.05 -22.86
N LYS A 193 23.48 51.08 -21.53
CA LYS A 193 22.83 52.18 -20.77
C LYS A 193 23.50 53.53 -20.99
N ALA A 194 24.83 53.58 -21.09
CA ALA A 194 25.53 54.83 -21.40
C ALA A 194 25.20 55.32 -22.81
N ALA A 195 25.08 54.42 -23.79
CA ALA A 195 24.66 54.75 -25.15
C ALA A 195 23.19 55.22 -25.20
N LEU A 196 22.30 54.61 -24.40
CA LEU A 196 20.92 55.09 -24.23
C LEU A 196 20.86 56.48 -23.61
N ALA A 197 21.73 56.78 -22.64
CA ALA A 197 21.87 58.12 -22.08
C ALA A 197 22.30 59.14 -23.13
N GLY A 198 23.30 58.79 -23.96
CA GLY A 198 23.72 59.62 -25.10
C GLY A 198 22.64 59.80 -26.17
N ALA A 199 21.69 58.85 -26.28
CA ALA A 199 20.53 58.92 -27.16
C ALA A 199 19.31 59.66 -26.56
N ASN A 200 19.46 60.28 -25.38
CA ASN A 200 18.37 60.86 -24.60
C ASN A 200 17.21 59.88 -24.36
N SER A 201 17.52 58.59 -24.20
CA SER A 201 16.55 57.48 -24.15
C SER A 201 16.70 56.64 -22.86
N GLN A 202 17.10 57.31 -21.77
CA GLN A 202 17.37 56.68 -20.46
C GLN A 202 16.15 55.95 -19.89
N GLU A 203 14.95 56.40 -20.25
CA GLU A 203 13.66 55.81 -19.84
C GLU A 203 13.55 54.31 -20.17
N PHE A 204 14.27 53.83 -21.20
CA PHE A 204 14.25 52.41 -21.56
C PHE A 204 15.25 51.54 -20.78
N SER A 205 16.14 52.14 -19.98
CA SER A 205 17.19 51.40 -19.26
C SER A 205 16.62 50.33 -18.32
N LYS A 206 15.44 50.60 -17.74
CA LYS A 206 14.73 49.64 -16.87
C LYS A 206 14.31 48.37 -17.60
N TYR A 207 14.04 48.43 -18.91
CA TYR A 207 13.68 47.25 -19.70
C TYR A 207 14.90 46.43 -20.11
N VAL A 208 16.06 47.07 -20.24
CA VAL A 208 17.34 46.36 -20.37
C VAL A 208 17.60 45.54 -19.11
N ASP A 209 17.39 46.12 -17.93
CA ASP A 209 17.54 45.41 -16.65
C ASP A 209 16.59 44.22 -16.54
N LYS A 210 15.29 44.42 -16.80
CA LYS A 210 14.31 43.31 -16.81
C LYS A 210 14.66 42.23 -17.84
N GLY A 211 15.21 42.60 -18.99
CA GLY A 211 15.70 41.64 -19.98
C GLY A 211 16.91 40.83 -19.48
N LEU A 212 17.85 41.46 -18.77
CA LEU A 212 18.97 40.77 -18.12
C LEU A 212 18.48 39.85 -16.99
N ASP A 213 17.51 40.30 -16.19
CA ASP A 213 16.88 39.50 -15.13
C ASP A 213 16.29 38.22 -15.72
N MET A 214 15.53 38.32 -16.81
CA MET A 214 14.97 37.17 -17.52
C MET A 214 16.07 36.21 -18.01
N ILE A 215 17.19 36.73 -18.52
CA ILE A 215 18.32 35.90 -18.92
C ILE A 215 18.95 35.17 -17.71
N ARG A 216 19.06 35.84 -16.56
CA ARG A 216 19.51 35.18 -15.31
C ARG A 216 18.56 34.05 -14.92
N GLU A 217 17.25 34.24 -15.06
CA GLU A 217 16.26 33.19 -14.81
C GLU A 217 16.40 32.02 -15.79
N ILE A 218 16.56 32.29 -17.09
CA ILE A 218 16.80 31.26 -18.11
C ILE A 218 18.08 30.46 -17.80
N LEU A 219 19.16 31.15 -17.41
CA LEU A 219 20.43 30.51 -17.03
C LEU A 219 20.29 29.65 -15.77
N ARG A 220 19.58 30.14 -14.74
CA ARG A 220 19.27 29.35 -13.53
C ARG A 220 18.44 28.12 -13.86
N GLY A 221 17.45 28.24 -14.75
CA GLY A 221 16.63 27.11 -15.18
C GLY A 221 17.41 26.04 -15.96
N LYS A 222 18.49 26.43 -16.64
CA LYS A 222 19.38 25.49 -17.38
C LYS A 222 20.53 24.95 -16.54
N LEU A 223 20.77 25.49 -15.35
CA LEU A 223 21.85 25.05 -14.47
C LEU A 223 21.51 23.69 -13.86
N LYS A 224 22.21 22.66 -14.31
CA LYS A 224 22.10 21.31 -13.75
C LYS A 224 22.86 21.22 -12.44
N VAL A 225 22.15 21.09 -11.33
CA VAL A 225 22.73 20.99 -9.99
C VAL A 225 22.93 19.52 -9.57
N PRO A 226 24.08 19.15 -8.99
CA PRO A 226 24.27 17.83 -8.39
C PRO A 226 23.44 17.69 -7.12
N LYS A 227 22.99 16.46 -6.82
CA LYS A 227 22.26 16.14 -5.58
C LYS A 227 22.73 14.80 -5.04
N LEU A 228 23.62 14.84 -4.06
CA LEU A 228 24.16 13.64 -3.43
C LEU A 228 23.27 13.15 -2.30
N SER A 229 22.97 11.86 -2.30
CA SER A 229 22.38 11.12 -1.20
C SER A 229 23.38 10.09 -0.69
N SER A 230 23.54 9.96 0.61
CA SER A 230 24.50 9.04 1.23
C SER A 230 23.81 8.10 2.20
N GLN A 231 24.16 6.82 2.15
CA GLN A 231 23.64 5.79 3.04
C GLN A 231 24.80 5.06 3.71
N LEU A 232 24.83 5.07 5.04
CA LEU A 232 25.78 4.31 5.83
C LEU A 232 25.19 2.93 6.12
N ILE A 233 25.92 1.89 5.77
CA ILE A 233 25.58 0.48 6.02
C ILE A 233 26.53 -0.01 7.11
N LEU A 234 25.95 -0.31 8.27
CA LEU A 234 26.65 -0.90 9.39
C LEU A 234 26.35 -2.41 9.45
N PRO A 235 27.33 -3.24 9.83
CA PRO A 235 27.11 -4.66 10.06
C PRO A 235 26.31 -4.86 11.35
N ASN A 236 25.36 -5.79 11.30
CA ASN A 236 24.61 -6.24 12.48
C ASN A 236 25.40 -7.35 13.20
N ASP A 237 25.38 -7.34 14.53
CA ASP A 237 25.94 -8.41 15.39
C ASP A 237 27.45 -8.65 15.24
N VAL A 238 28.23 -7.65 15.66
CA VAL A 238 29.70 -7.67 15.64
C VAL A 238 30.29 -7.81 17.04
N THR A 239 31.43 -8.52 17.12
CA THR A 239 32.13 -8.75 18.40
C THR A 239 33.42 -7.95 18.50
N PHE A 240 33.92 -7.74 19.72
CA PHE A 240 35.17 -7.01 19.96
C PHE A 240 36.43 -7.66 19.35
N THR A 241 36.37 -8.97 19.04
CA THR A 241 37.53 -9.73 18.57
C THR A 241 37.63 -9.83 17.04
N GLU A 242 36.52 -9.57 16.34
CA GLU A 242 36.40 -9.72 14.90
C GLU A 242 36.64 -8.42 14.14
N GLU A 243 37.12 -8.55 12.90
CA GLU A 243 37.21 -7.44 11.95
C GLU A 243 35.89 -7.34 11.18
N PHE A 244 35.34 -6.13 11.07
CA PHE A 244 34.04 -5.94 10.44
C PHE A 244 34.06 -4.80 9.41
N PRO A 245 33.40 -4.97 8.25
CA PRO A 245 33.36 -3.97 7.20
C PRO A 245 32.25 -2.95 7.44
N LEU A 246 32.56 -1.66 7.32
CA LEU A 246 31.60 -0.58 7.17
C LEU A 246 31.55 -0.14 5.71
N ARG A 247 30.36 0.16 5.19
CA ARG A 247 30.20 0.64 3.82
C ARG A 247 29.38 1.91 3.79
N VAL A 248 29.81 2.89 3.00
CA VAL A 248 29.00 4.07 2.67
C VAL A 248 28.77 4.09 1.16
N MET A 249 27.51 4.20 0.78
CA MET A 249 27.09 4.35 -0.60
C MET A 249 26.69 5.81 -0.82
N ILE A 250 27.33 6.49 -1.77
CA ILE A 250 27.04 7.88 -2.13
C ILE A 250 26.52 7.89 -3.57
N LYS A 251 25.25 8.25 -3.74
CA LYS A 251 24.59 8.29 -5.05
C LYS A 251 24.36 9.73 -5.49
N ASN A 252 24.74 10.06 -6.72
CA ASN A 252 24.35 11.33 -7.34
C ASN A 252 22.98 11.17 -8.01
N SER A 253 21.95 11.71 -7.36
CA SER A 253 20.57 11.73 -7.85
C SER A 253 20.21 13.01 -8.61
N GLY A 254 21.12 13.98 -8.69
CA GLY A 254 20.89 15.24 -9.40
C GLY A 254 21.19 15.12 -10.89
N ASP A 255 20.82 16.17 -11.63
CA ASP A 255 21.08 16.28 -13.07
C ASP A 255 22.50 16.79 -13.36
N GLY A 256 23.18 17.35 -12.36
CA GLY A 256 24.53 17.90 -12.45
C GLY A 256 25.63 16.92 -12.03
N GLU A 257 26.84 17.15 -12.54
CA GLU A 257 28.05 16.46 -12.10
C GLU A 257 28.51 17.02 -10.75
N ALA A 258 28.85 16.16 -9.80
CA ALA A 258 29.51 16.57 -8.57
C ALA A 258 31.03 16.55 -8.80
N LEU A 259 31.69 17.70 -8.60
CA LEU A 259 33.11 17.90 -8.81
C LEU A 259 33.87 17.90 -7.48
N SER A 260 35.10 17.39 -7.48
CA SER A 260 36.00 17.38 -6.31
C SER A 260 35.34 16.82 -5.04
N LEU A 261 34.66 15.69 -5.18
CA LEU A 261 34.01 15.00 -4.06
C LEU A 261 35.07 14.48 -3.09
N SER A 262 35.14 15.04 -1.90
CA SER A 262 35.97 14.55 -0.79
C SER A 262 35.09 13.88 0.25
N VAL A 263 35.49 12.70 0.73
CA VAL A 263 34.75 11.92 1.74
C VAL A 263 35.72 11.51 2.83
N GLU A 264 35.34 11.68 4.09
CA GLU A 264 36.14 11.36 5.27
C GLU A 264 35.33 10.59 6.33
N TRP A 265 35.97 9.57 6.91
CA TRP A 265 35.44 8.77 8.00
C TRP A 265 35.82 9.37 9.36
N HIS A 266 34.79 9.72 10.15
CA HIS A 266 34.91 10.09 11.56
C HIS A 266 34.45 8.90 12.41
N LEU A 267 35.43 8.29 13.09
CA LEU A 267 35.25 7.11 13.95
C LEU A 267 35.48 7.52 15.40
N ASP A 268 34.66 7.00 16.31
CA ASP A 268 34.80 7.20 17.75
C ASP A 268 36.08 6.56 18.33
N GLU A 269 36.52 7.06 19.49
CA GLU A 269 37.69 6.56 20.21
C GLU A 269 37.49 5.09 20.64
N GLY A 270 38.33 4.20 20.10
CA GLY A 270 38.32 2.76 20.40
C GLY A 270 38.04 1.84 19.21
N LEU A 271 37.91 2.41 18.00
CA LEU A 271 37.91 1.68 16.73
C LEU A 271 39.22 1.96 15.97
N ASP A 272 39.96 0.90 15.64
CA ASP A 272 41.14 0.95 14.79
C ASP A 272 40.76 0.59 13.35
N LEU A 273 41.29 1.36 12.40
CA LEU A 273 41.13 1.07 10.98
C LEU A 273 42.20 0.05 10.54
N VAL A 274 41.75 -1.14 10.16
CA VAL A 274 42.63 -2.26 9.74
C VAL A 274 42.91 -2.19 8.24
N SER A 275 41.89 -1.86 7.45
CA SER A 275 41.99 -1.78 5.99
C SER A 275 41.05 -0.73 5.41
N GLY A 276 41.48 -0.07 4.34
CA GLY A 276 40.76 1.00 3.65
C GLY A 276 41.39 2.38 3.81
N GLU A 277 40.86 3.37 3.10
CA GLU A 277 41.31 4.76 3.20
C GLU A 277 40.36 5.54 4.12
N ARG A 278 40.93 6.27 5.09
CA ARG A 278 40.14 7.12 6.00
C ARG A 278 39.47 8.29 5.29
N GLY A 279 40.00 8.69 4.14
CA GLY A 279 39.33 9.63 3.24
C GLY A 279 39.65 9.33 1.80
N LYS A 280 38.70 9.65 0.90
CA LYS A 280 38.80 9.40 -0.54
C LYS A 280 38.35 10.65 -1.28
N THR A 281 39.13 11.05 -2.27
CA THR A 281 38.78 12.16 -3.16
C THR A 281 38.50 11.63 -4.56
N VAL A 282 37.37 12.02 -5.13
CA VAL A 282 36.95 11.67 -6.49
C VAL A 282 36.74 12.95 -7.28
N ASN A 283 37.42 13.06 -8.42
CA ASN A 283 37.39 14.29 -9.21
C ASN A 283 36.00 14.60 -9.77
N ILE A 284 35.26 13.58 -10.21
CA ILE A 284 33.94 13.73 -10.84
C ILE A 284 33.07 12.53 -10.45
N LEU A 285 31.85 12.79 -9.99
CA LEU A 285 30.77 11.81 -9.85
C LEU A 285 29.60 12.18 -10.79
N PRO A 286 29.46 11.46 -11.92
CA PRO A 286 28.38 11.68 -12.89
C PRO A 286 26.98 11.52 -12.31
N PRO A 287 25.96 12.15 -12.91
CA PRO A 287 24.57 11.95 -12.53
C PRO A 287 24.14 10.49 -12.71
N GLY A 288 23.45 9.93 -11.72
CA GLY A 288 22.97 8.55 -11.70
C GLY A 288 23.98 7.50 -11.19
N GLU A 289 25.26 7.86 -11.05
CA GLU A 289 26.29 6.94 -10.55
C GLU A 289 26.34 6.87 -9.02
N THR A 290 26.82 5.73 -8.53
CA THR A 290 26.99 5.44 -7.11
C THR A 290 28.48 5.21 -6.83
N LEU A 291 28.99 5.87 -5.79
CA LEU A 291 30.31 5.66 -5.24
C LEU A 291 30.20 4.83 -3.96
N ASP A 292 30.79 3.64 -4.00
CA ASP A 292 30.88 2.75 -2.84
C ASP A 292 32.26 2.88 -2.18
N ILE A 293 32.28 3.20 -0.89
CA ILE A 293 33.49 3.27 -0.08
C ILE A 293 33.34 2.30 1.08
N SER A 294 34.31 1.39 1.23
CA SER A 294 34.31 0.40 2.30
C SER A 294 35.58 0.50 3.14
N VAL A 295 35.44 0.45 4.46
CA VAL A 295 36.54 0.36 5.43
C VAL A 295 36.34 -0.85 6.33
N VAL A 296 37.43 -1.47 6.78
CA VAL A 296 37.39 -2.58 7.74
C VAL A 296 37.94 -2.09 9.07
N LEU A 297 37.14 -2.21 10.12
CA LEU A 297 37.48 -1.75 11.46
C LEU A 297 37.62 -2.93 12.42
N LYS A 298 38.34 -2.70 13.51
CA LYS A 298 38.48 -3.61 14.64
C LYS A 298 38.45 -2.82 15.94
N SER A 299 37.99 -3.42 17.03
CA SER A 299 38.11 -2.78 18.34
C SER A 299 39.56 -2.74 18.82
N THR A 300 40.00 -1.59 19.33
CA THR A 300 41.36 -1.38 19.85
C THR A 300 41.62 -2.23 21.12
N ARG A 301 40.58 -2.62 21.87
CA ARG A 301 40.70 -3.43 23.08
C ARG A 301 39.56 -4.45 23.18
N PRO A 302 39.83 -5.69 23.61
CA PRO A 302 38.77 -6.60 24.05
C PRO A 302 38.15 -6.00 25.31
N LEU A 303 37.00 -5.37 25.15
CA LEU A 303 36.17 -4.90 26.26
C LEU A 303 35.24 -6.03 26.70
N VAL A 304 34.63 -5.87 27.87
CA VAL A 304 33.62 -6.79 28.41
C VAL A 304 32.31 -6.02 28.52
N GLY A 305 31.24 -6.56 27.95
CA GLY A 305 29.88 -6.02 27.98
C GLY A 305 29.35 -5.61 26.60
N GLU A 306 28.56 -4.54 26.59
CA GLU A 306 27.99 -3.92 25.40
C GLU A 306 28.52 -2.50 25.30
N LYS A 307 29.06 -2.11 24.16
CA LYS A 307 29.53 -0.74 23.93
C LYS A 307 29.06 -0.22 22.58
N GLU A 308 28.48 0.96 22.63
CA GLU A 308 28.02 1.71 21.46
C GLU A 308 29.16 2.62 20.96
N PHE A 309 29.37 2.63 19.65
CA PHE A 309 30.31 3.50 18.95
C PHE A 309 29.56 4.28 17.88
N SER A 310 29.79 5.58 17.80
CA SER A 310 29.27 6.43 16.74
C SER A 310 30.20 6.40 15.53
N VAL A 311 29.61 6.19 14.36
CA VAL A 311 30.29 6.30 13.06
C VAL A 311 29.59 7.37 12.24
N VAL A 312 30.37 8.34 11.77
CA VAL A 312 29.90 9.42 10.91
C VAL A 312 30.80 9.52 9.68
N VAL A 313 30.19 9.63 8.50
CA VAL A 313 30.90 9.96 7.27
C VAL A 313 30.53 11.38 6.88
N ARG A 314 31.54 12.23 6.67
CA ARG A 314 31.36 13.59 6.16
C ARG A 314 31.95 13.68 4.77
N GLY A 315 31.31 14.44 3.91
CA GLY A 315 31.88 14.74 2.61
C GLY A 315 31.56 16.14 2.15
N SER A 316 32.35 16.61 1.20
CA SER A 316 32.16 17.87 0.50
C SER A 316 32.26 17.66 -1.01
N TYR A 317 31.52 18.43 -1.78
CA TYR A 317 31.55 18.42 -3.23
C TYR A 317 31.29 19.81 -3.77
N SER A 318 31.70 20.06 -5.01
CA SER A 318 31.46 21.31 -5.72
C SER A 318 30.55 21.09 -6.93
N ASP A 319 29.77 22.10 -7.29
CA ASP A 319 29.06 22.13 -8.57
C ASP A 319 29.93 22.74 -9.69
N LYS A 320 29.38 22.85 -10.91
CA LYS A 320 30.06 23.51 -12.03
C LYS A 320 30.35 25.00 -11.78
N LEU A 321 29.72 25.60 -10.77
CA LEU A 321 29.95 26.99 -10.34
C LEU A 321 31.00 27.09 -9.23
N LYS A 322 31.64 25.97 -8.86
CA LYS A 322 32.56 25.86 -7.71
C LYS A 322 31.91 26.23 -6.37
N THR A 323 30.59 26.16 -6.29
CA THR A 323 29.88 26.27 -5.01
C THR A 323 30.13 24.99 -4.23
N GLU A 324 30.71 25.11 -3.03
CA GLU A 324 30.97 23.97 -2.16
C GLU A 324 29.72 23.61 -1.35
N TYR A 325 29.40 22.32 -1.32
CA TYR A 325 28.32 21.72 -0.57
C TYR A 325 28.88 20.64 0.34
N SER A 326 28.35 20.51 1.54
CA SER A 326 28.69 19.42 2.47
C SER A 326 27.53 18.47 2.66
N PHE A 327 27.82 17.19 2.85
CA PHE A 327 26.83 16.19 3.24
C PHE A 327 27.37 15.31 4.38
N GLN A 328 26.46 14.67 5.09
CA GLN A 328 26.78 13.77 6.19
C GLN A 328 25.94 12.49 6.07
N ALA A 329 26.60 11.34 6.19
CA ALA A 329 25.96 10.04 6.38
C ALA A 329 26.17 9.61 7.84
N GLY A 330 25.08 9.49 8.59
CA GLY A 330 25.10 9.15 10.03
C GLY A 330 24.74 10.33 10.94
N PRO A 331 24.73 10.13 12.27
CA PRO A 331 25.45 9.08 13.00
C PRO A 331 24.80 7.70 12.89
N GLY A 332 25.61 6.69 12.59
CA GLY A 332 25.23 5.30 12.75
C GLY A 332 25.82 4.77 14.05
N THR A 333 24.98 4.21 14.92
CA THR A 333 25.42 3.60 16.17
C THR A 333 25.76 2.14 15.91
N LEU A 334 27.04 1.79 16.07
CA LEU A 334 27.52 0.42 16.02
C LEU A 334 27.58 -0.13 17.45
N VAL A 335 26.92 -1.26 17.69
CA VAL A 335 26.92 -1.92 18.99
C VAL A 335 27.84 -3.14 18.93
N LEU A 336 28.95 -3.10 19.67
CA LEU A 336 29.86 -4.23 19.84
C LEU A 336 29.53 -4.98 21.13
N ARG A 337 29.49 -6.32 21.06
CA ARG A 337 29.19 -7.22 22.17
C ARG A 337 30.26 -8.29 22.35
N ASP A 338 30.31 -8.90 23.52
CA ASP A 338 31.27 -9.99 23.82
C ASP A 338 30.96 -11.31 23.10
N TYR A 339 29.70 -11.50 22.70
CA TYR A 339 29.21 -12.73 22.09
C TYR A 339 28.26 -12.40 20.94
N LYS A 340 28.15 -13.34 19.98
CA LYS A 340 27.21 -13.22 18.86
C LYS A 340 25.80 -13.54 19.31
N VAL A 341 24.90 -12.57 19.22
CA VAL A 341 23.50 -12.76 19.57
C VAL A 341 22.82 -13.73 18.60
N SER A 342 23.22 -13.73 17.33
CA SER A 342 22.81 -14.73 16.34
C SER A 342 23.10 -16.17 16.80
N GLN A 343 24.28 -16.44 17.35
CA GLN A 343 24.64 -17.77 17.86
C GLN A 343 23.83 -18.15 19.10
N GLN A 344 23.61 -17.21 20.02
CA GLN A 344 22.77 -17.46 21.19
C GLN A 344 21.32 -17.77 20.77
N LEU A 345 20.74 -16.94 19.89
CA LEU A 345 19.38 -17.13 19.40
C LEU A 345 19.22 -18.42 18.60
N THR A 346 20.25 -18.86 17.87
CA THR A 346 20.23 -20.15 17.17
C THR A 346 20.13 -21.31 18.17
N ARG A 347 20.95 -21.26 19.23
CA ARG A 347 20.91 -22.27 20.30
C ARG A 347 19.56 -22.27 21.03
N ASP A 348 19.04 -21.09 21.34
CA ASP A 348 17.74 -20.95 21.99
C ASP A 348 16.61 -21.46 21.08
N ALA A 349 16.70 -21.20 19.77
CA ALA A 349 15.76 -21.72 18.79
C ALA A 349 15.79 -23.25 18.72
N ASP A 350 16.97 -23.87 18.73
CA ASP A 350 17.12 -25.33 18.71
C ASP A 350 16.55 -25.99 19.97
N LEU A 351 16.75 -25.37 21.13
CA LEU A 351 16.16 -25.83 22.39
C LEU A 351 14.63 -25.74 22.35
N THR A 352 14.08 -24.62 21.90
CA THR A 352 12.63 -24.44 21.79
C THR A 352 12.01 -25.37 20.76
N ASP A 353 12.64 -25.59 19.60
CA ASP A 353 12.21 -26.54 18.57
C ASP A 353 12.13 -27.97 19.13
N GLY A 354 13.14 -28.38 19.92
CA GLY A 354 13.12 -29.65 20.65
C GLY A 354 11.95 -29.77 21.64
N ARG A 355 11.63 -28.70 22.38
CA ARG A 355 10.49 -28.68 23.32
C ARG A 355 9.15 -28.78 22.59
N VAL A 356 8.99 -28.08 21.46
CA VAL A 356 7.79 -28.14 20.62
C VAL A 356 7.59 -29.57 20.07
N GLY A 357 8.68 -30.24 19.69
CA GLY A 357 8.66 -31.65 19.28
C GLY A 357 8.13 -32.58 20.37
N LEU A 358 8.67 -32.46 21.60
CA LEU A 358 8.21 -33.24 22.75
C LEU A 358 6.75 -32.95 23.11
N LEU A 359 6.33 -31.69 23.01
CA LEU A 359 4.93 -31.29 23.25
C LEU A 359 3.97 -31.99 22.28
N LYS A 360 4.36 -32.14 21.01
CA LYS A 360 3.56 -32.87 20.01
C LYS A 360 3.29 -34.30 20.43
N GLU A 361 4.33 -35.00 20.88
CA GLU A 361 4.23 -36.37 21.39
C GLU A 361 3.33 -36.43 22.64
N SER A 362 3.48 -35.48 23.58
CA SER A 362 2.63 -35.39 24.77
C SER A 362 1.14 -35.17 24.44
N ILE A 363 0.84 -34.35 23.42
CA ILE A 363 -0.55 -34.11 22.96
C ILE A 363 -1.14 -35.40 22.38
N GLU A 364 -0.39 -36.11 21.53
CA GLU A 364 -0.84 -37.35 20.88
C GLU A 364 -1.11 -38.47 21.88
N LEU A 365 -0.37 -38.50 23.00
CA LEU A 365 -0.56 -39.45 24.09
C LEU A 365 -1.67 -39.03 25.09
N SER A 366 -2.09 -37.77 25.06
CA SER A 366 -3.10 -37.25 25.99
C SER A 366 -4.53 -37.64 25.60
N GLU A 367 -5.44 -37.62 26.57
CA GLU A 367 -6.88 -37.78 26.29
C GLU A 367 -7.53 -36.51 25.70
N MET A 368 -6.78 -35.45 25.38
CA MET A 368 -7.33 -34.24 24.76
C MET A 368 -7.77 -34.48 23.31
N GLU A 369 -8.44 -33.50 22.70
CA GLU A 369 -8.61 -33.50 21.25
C GLU A 369 -7.28 -33.13 20.58
N ALA A 370 -6.60 -34.14 20.02
CA ALA A 370 -5.26 -33.96 19.46
C ALA A 370 -5.25 -33.03 18.23
N GLU A 371 -6.26 -33.08 17.36
CA GLU A 371 -6.24 -32.38 16.07
C GLU A 371 -6.09 -30.85 16.18
N PRO A 372 -6.88 -30.12 17.02
CA PRO A 372 -6.69 -28.68 17.19
C PRO A 372 -5.33 -28.31 17.80
N LEU A 373 -4.87 -29.07 18.80
CA LEU A 373 -3.62 -28.81 19.50
C LEU A 373 -2.40 -29.09 18.61
N VAL A 374 -2.42 -30.19 17.85
CA VAL A 374 -1.38 -30.52 16.86
C VAL A 374 -1.28 -29.43 15.78
N ARG A 375 -2.40 -28.86 15.35
CA ARG A 375 -2.39 -27.75 14.37
C ARG A 375 -1.71 -26.48 14.92
N ILE A 376 -1.92 -26.19 16.20
CA ILE A 376 -1.24 -25.08 16.87
C ILE A 376 0.27 -25.38 16.95
N VAL A 377 0.65 -26.60 17.34
CA VAL A 377 2.06 -27.04 17.39
C VAL A 377 2.73 -26.99 16.02
N ASP A 378 2.08 -27.44 14.95
CA ASP A 378 2.62 -27.34 13.59
C ASP A 378 2.85 -25.87 13.19
N SER A 379 1.99 -24.96 13.64
CA SER A 379 2.18 -23.51 13.45
C SER A 379 3.37 -22.96 14.25
N MET A 380 3.62 -23.49 15.46
CA MET A 380 4.82 -23.17 16.24
C MET A 380 6.09 -23.64 15.53
N ILE A 381 6.11 -24.87 14.99
CA ILE A 381 7.25 -25.40 14.21
C ILE A 381 7.53 -24.51 12.99
N ALA A 382 6.48 -24.10 12.26
CA ALA A 382 6.62 -23.16 11.15
C ALA A 382 7.20 -21.81 11.60
N SER A 383 6.75 -21.30 12.75
CA SER A 383 7.30 -20.08 13.36
C SER A 383 8.77 -20.26 13.72
N MET A 384 9.18 -21.38 14.32
CA MET A 384 10.58 -21.64 14.64
C MET A 384 11.48 -21.71 13.40
N LYS A 385 10.99 -22.30 12.30
CA LYS A 385 11.69 -22.27 11.00
C LYS A 385 11.87 -20.85 10.48
N GLN A 386 10.83 -20.02 10.56
CA GLN A 386 10.92 -18.61 10.18
C GLN A 386 11.92 -17.86 11.07
N SER A 387 11.94 -18.14 12.37
CA SER A 387 12.91 -17.55 13.31
C SER A 387 14.36 -17.80 12.91
N ARG A 388 14.67 -18.98 12.33
CA ARG A 388 16.01 -19.29 11.81
C ARG A 388 16.33 -18.44 10.57
N SER A 389 15.39 -18.28 9.64
CA SER A 389 15.54 -17.37 8.50
C SER A 389 15.79 -15.94 8.98
N ASP A 390 15.00 -15.48 9.96
CA ASP A 390 15.12 -14.14 10.53
C ASP A 390 16.52 -13.94 11.19
N ILE A 391 17.12 -14.99 11.79
CA ILE A 391 18.50 -14.93 12.32
C ILE A 391 19.54 -14.85 11.18
N GLU A 392 19.38 -15.65 10.13
CA GLU A 392 20.28 -15.66 8.97
C GLU A 392 20.26 -14.33 8.20
N GLU A 393 19.09 -13.69 8.13
CA GLU A 393 18.89 -12.38 7.49
C GLU A 393 19.34 -11.20 8.38
N GLY A 394 19.62 -11.44 9.67
CA GLY A 394 20.12 -10.44 10.62
C GLY A 394 19.04 -9.68 11.40
N ASP A 395 17.78 -10.11 11.31
CA ASP A 395 16.62 -9.55 12.03
C ASP A 395 16.49 -10.15 13.44
N LEU A 396 17.51 -9.92 14.27
CA LEU A 396 17.67 -10.57 15.57
C LEU A 396 16.54 -10.26 16.57
N ASP A 397 16.00 -9.04 16.56
CA ASP A 397 14.91 -8.65 17.47
C ASP A 397 13.59 -9.36 17.15
N LEU A 398 13.29 -9.54 15.87
CA LEU A 398 12.12 -10.29 15.42
C LEU A 398 12.25 -11.76 15.82
N SER A 399 13.42 -12.36 15.59
CA SER A 399 13.68 -13.75 15.99
C SER A 399 13.55 -13.93 17.51
N LYS A 400 14.13 -13.03 18.30
CA LYS A 400 14.03 -13.09 19.78
C LYS A 400 12.57 -13.04 20.26
N ALA A 401 11.77 -12.14 19.70
CA ALA A 401 10.35 -12.04 20.03
C ALA A 401 9.59 -13.32 19.67
N ARG A 402 9.90 -13.91 18.52
CA ARG A 402 9.28 -15.14 18.02
C ARG A 402 9.61 -16.36 18.88
N ILE A 403 10.88 -16.56 19.23
CA ILE A 403 11.32 -17.65 20.13
C ILE A 403 10.62 -17.52 21.49
N ARG A 404 10.53 -16.31 22.05
CA ARG A 404 9.83 -16.07 23.31
C ARG A 404 8.36 -16.45 23.24
N LEU A 405 7.65 -16.01 22.21
CA LEU A 405 6.23 -16.33 22.01
C LEU A 405 6.01 -17.84 21.94
N VAL A 406 6.85 -18.56 21.18
CA VAL A 406 6.74 -20.02 21.08
C VAL A 406 6.98 -20.69 22.42
N ASN A 407 7.98 -20.26 23.20
CA ASN A 407 8.19 -20.78 24.56
C ASN A 407 6.97 -20.57 25.46
N ASP A 408 6.39 -19.36 25.47
CA ASP A 408 5.21 -19.05 26.28
C ASP A 408 4.00 -19.92 25.87
N MET A 409 3.82 -20.19 24.57
CA MET A 409 2.78 -21.08 24.08
C MET A 409 3.02 -22.54 24.45
N VAL A 410 4.27 -23.01 24.37
CA VAL A 410 4.65 -24.37 24.79
C VAL A 410 4.33 -24.57 26.27
N ASP A 411 4.76 -23.63 27.12
CA ASP A 411 4.52 -23.68 28.57
C ASP A 411 3.02 -23.71 28.89
N THR A 412 2.22 -22.95 28.15
CA THR A 412 0.76 -22.89 28.34
C THR A 412 0.09 -24.22 27.97
N ILE A 413 0.46 -24.83 26.84
CA ILE A 413 -0.12 -26.11 26.43
C ILE A 413 0.36 -27.24 27.34
N ASP A 414 1.63 -27.25 27.73
CA ASP A 414 2.18 -28.25 28.65
C ASP A 414 1.48 -28.18 30.01
N ALA A 415 1.21 -26.97 30.53
CA ALA A 415 0.42 -26.78 31.74
C ALA A 415 -1.04 -27.28 31.61
N LEU A 416 -1.65 -27.13 30.43
CA LEU A 416 -3.00 -27.65 30.15
C LEU A 416 -3.04 -29.18 30.10
N ILE A 417 -2.00 -29.81 29.54
CA ILE A 417 -1.88 -31.28 29.48
C ILE A 417 -1.59 -31.85 30.87
N GLY A 418 -0.75 -31.16 31.66
CA GLY A 418 -0.40 -31.54 33.03
C GLY A 418 -1.47 -31.25 34.09
N ASP A 419 -2.62 -30.66 33.73
CA ASP A 419 -3.72 -30.42 34.66
C ASP A 419 -4.54 -31.71 34.87
N ASP A 420 -4.12 -32.50 35.86
CA ASP A 420 -4.77 -33.75 36.24
C ASP A 420 -6.27 -33.59 36.56
N GLU A 421 -6.69 -32.44 37.10
CA GLU A 421 -8.10 -32.19 37.44
C GLU A 421 -8.95 -31.97 36.18
N LEU A 422 -8.41 -31.21 35.22
CA LEU A 422 -9.02 -31.02 33.90
C LEU A 422 -9.15 -32.36 33.16
N MET A 423 -8.07 -33.15 33.13
CA MET A 423 -8.03 -34.45 32.45
C MET A 423 -9.04 -35.42 33.05
N LYS A 424 -9.12 -35.48 34.39
CA LYS A 424 -10.13 -36.29 35.08
C LYS A 424 -11.55 -35.88 34.70
N ARG A 425 -11.88 -34.58 34.74
CA ARG A 425 -13.22 -34.08 34.36
C ARG A 425 -13.57 -34.40 32.90
N LEU A 426 -12.60 -34.32 31.98
CA LEU A 426 -12.80 -34.68 30.57
C LEU A 426 -13.07 -36.17 30.39
N SER A 427 -12.31 -37.03 31.09
CA SER A 427 -12.50 -38.49 31.05
C SER A 427 -13.88 -38.88 31.56
N GLU A 428 -14.31 -38.35 32.71
CA GLU A 428 -15.62 -38.60 33.32
C GLU A 428 -16.76 -38.15 32.41
N LYS A 429 -16.64 -36.97 31.79
CA LYS A 429 -17.63 -36.46 30.84
C LYS A 429 -17.73 -37.34 29.59
N ARG A 430 -16.61 -37.78 29.01
CA ARG A 430 -16.60 -38.68 27.85
C ARG A 430 -17.17 -40.04 28.19
N GLU A 431 -16.89 -40.59 29.36
CA GLU A 431 -17.51 -41.84 29.80
C GLU A 431 -19.02 -41.69 29.95
N ALA A 432 -19.49 -40.57 30.53
CA ALA A 432 -20.92 -40.28 30.63
C ALA A 432 -21.58 -40.18 29.25
N GLU A 433 -20.98 -39.45 28.31
CA GLU A 433 -21.49 -39.33 26.93
C GLU A 433 -21.49 -40.68 26.18
N LYS A 434 -20.46 -41.52 26.37
CA LYS A 434 -20.42 -42.88 25.81
C LYS A 434 -21.53 -43.76 26.37
N LYS A 435 -21.75 -43.71 27.70
CA LYS A 435 -22.83 -44.44 28.38
C LYS A 435 -24.19 -43.99 27.89
N GLU A 436 -24.43 -42.68 27.78
CA GLU A 436 -25.67 -42.11 27.28
C GLU A 436 -25.92 -42.51 25.81
N PHE A 437 -24.90 -42.45 24.95
CA PHE A 437 -24.99 -42.87 23.56
C PHE A 437 -25.31 -44.37 23.42
N ALA A 438 -24.63 -45.22 24.20
CA ALA A 438 -24.88 -46.66 24.22
C ALA A 438 -26.32 -46.97 24.66
N LEU A 439 -26.80 -46.30 25.72
CA LEU A 439 -28.16 -46.47 26.23
C LEU A 439 -29.20 -46.03 25.19
N LYS A 440 -28.99 -44.90 24.52
CA LYS A 440 -29.84 -44.39 23.43
C LYS A 440 -29.91 -45.33 22.23
N LYS A 441 -28.85 -46.08 21.92
CA LYS A 441 -28.82 -47.04 20.80
C LYS A 441 -29.36 -48.43 21.16
N LEU A 442 -29.11 -48.92 22.36
CA LEU A 442 -29.50 -50.27 22.79
C LEU A 442 -30.98 -50.37 23.17
N THR A 443 -31.52 -49.34 23.82
CA THR A 443 -32.93 -49.32 24.28
C THR A 443 -33.93 -49.64 23.16
N PRO A 444 -33.92 -48.96 21.99
CA PRO A 444 -34.92 -49.22 20.94
C PRO A 444 -34.82 -50.63 20.35
N VAL A 445 -33.61 -51.19 20.24
CA VAL A 445 -33.42 -52.55 19.70
C VAL A 445 -34.00 -53.60 20.63
N ILE A 446 -33.81 -53.43 21.95
CA ILE A 446 -34.33 -54.40 22.92
C ILE A 446 -35.85 -54.26 23.07
N ASP A 447 -36.40 -53.04 23.04
CA ASP A 447 -37.84 -52.81 23.04
C ASP A 447 -38.53 -53.49 21.85
N GLU A 448 -37.92 -53.45 20.67
CA GLU A 448 -38.41 -54.13 19.47
C GLU A 448 -38.43 -55.66 19.65
N VAL A 449 -37.39 -56.24 20.26
CA VAL A 449 -37.33 -57.67 20.56
C VAL A 449 -38.40 -58.08 21.58
N ILE A 450 -38.59 -57.30 22.65
CA ILE A 450 -39.64 -57.55 23.65
C ILE A 450 -41.03 -57.52 22.99
N ALA A 451 -41.30 -56.52 22.16
CA ALA A 451 -42.57 -56.40 21.43
C ALA A 451 -42.79 -57.59 20.50
N PHE A 452 -41.75 -58.05 19.79
CA PHE A 452 -41.82 -59.24 18.94
C PHE A 452 -42.16 -60.51 19.74
N VAL A 453 -41.47 -60.77 20.85
CA VAL A 453 -41.72 -61.95 21.70
C VAL A 453 -43.13 -61.91 22.29
N ALA A 454 -43.59 -60.76 22.78
CA ALA A 454 -44.95 -60.59 23.30
C ALA A 454 -46.03 -60.86 22.23
N SER A 455 -45.76 -60.49 20.96
CA SER A 455 -46.68 -60.78 19.86
C SER A 455 -46.81 -62.28 19.57
N GLN A 456 -45.72 -63.04 19.72
CA GLN A 456 -45.71 -64.50 19.54
C GLN A 456 -46.42 -65.21 20.70
N GLU A 457 -46.22 -64.74 21.93
CA GLU A 457 -46.95 -65.24 23.10
C GLU A 457 -48.46 -65.11 22.91
N LYS A 458 -48.94 -63.94 22.44
CA LYS A 458 -50.37 -63.73 22.18
C LYS A 458 -50.94 -64.65 21.09
N LYS A 459 -50.14 -65.01 20.08
CA LYS A 459 -50.55 -65.98 19.04
C LYS A 459 -50.65 -67.39 19.62
N LEU A 460 -49.67 -67.80 20.43
CA LEU A 460 -49.67 -69.09 21.12
C LEU A 460 -50.86 -69.21 22.09
N GLU A 461 -51.20 -68.17 22.84
CA GLU A 461 -52.40 -68.16 23.71
C GLU A 461 -53.69 -68.40 22.92
N ALA A 462 -53.82 -67.79 21.73
CA ALA A 462 -54.97 -68.02 20.86
C ALA A 462 -55.02 -69.47 20.32
N GLU A 463 -53.85 -70.05 19.98
CA GLU A 463 -53.77 -71.45 19.55
C GLU A 463 -54.14 -72.44 20.66
N VAL A 464 -53.77 -72.17 21.92
CA VAL A 464 -54.21 -72.97 23.08
C VAL A 464 -55.74 -72.99 23.16
N GLN A 465 -56.38 -71.82 23.06
CA GLN A 465 -57.84 -71.71 23.14
C GLN A 465 -58.53 -72.46 22.00
N ASN A 466 -58.01 -72.36 20.78
CA ASN A 466 -58.54 -73.07 19.62
C ASN A 466 -58.43 -74.60 19.77
N ALA A 467 -57.27 -75.10 20.19
CA ALA A 467 -57.04 -76.54 20.37
C ALA A 467 -57.92 -77.14 21.49
N LEU A 468 -58.16 -76.40 22.57
CA LEU A 468 -59.09 -76.83 23.62
C LEU A 468 -60.55 -76.88 23.12
N ALA A 469 -60.95 -75.92 22.28
CA ALA A 469 -62.29 -75.90 21.68
C ALA A 469 -62.49 -77.07 20.69
N GLU A 470 -61.46 -77.43 19.92
CA GLU A 470 -61.48 -78.63 19.05
C GLU A 470 -61.62 -79.92 19.87
N TRP A 471 -60.87 -80.04 20.97
CA TRP A 471 -60.98 -81.18 21.88
C TRP A 471 -62.39 -81.32 22.47
N ASP A 472 -62.98 -80.22 22.94
CA ASP A 472 -64.34 -80.22 23.49
C ASP A 472 -65.36 -80.67 22.45
N THR A 473 -65.18 -80.24 21.20
CA THR A 473 -66.07 -80.61 20.08
C THR A 473 -66.01 -82.11 19.80
N ASP A 474 -64.82 -82.69 19.76
CA ASP A 474 -64.63 -84.12 19.50
C ASP A 474 -65.04 -85.00 20.69
N ALA A 475 -64.79 -84.55 21.91
CA ALA A 475 -65.30 -85.19 23.13
C ALA A 475 -66.84 -85.25 23.13
N GLN A 476 -67.49 -84.16 22.71
CA GLN A 476 -68.95 -84.10 22.62
C GLN A 476 -69.47 -85.09 21.56
N LYS A 477 -68.88 -85.15 20.36
CA LYS A 477 -69.25 -86.12 19.33
C LYS A 477 -69.16 -87.56 19.83
N LYS A 478 -68.06 -87.92 20.52
CA LYS A 478 -67.87 -89.26 21.09
C LYS A 478 -68.92 -89.59 22.15
N LYS A 479 -69.26 -88.64 23.03
CA LYS A 479 -70.35 -88.81 24.02
C LYS A 479 -71.70 -89.06 23.34
N THR A 480 -72.02 -88.28 22.31
CA THR A 480 -73.27 -88.46 21.55
C THR A 480 -73.31 -89.83 20.90
N LEU A 481 -72.24 -90.24 20.22
CA LEU A 481 -72.16 -91.55 19.56
C LEU A 481 -72.30 -92.71 20.56
N LYS A 482 -71.64 -92.61 21.72
CA LYS A 482 -71.75 -93.58 22.81
C LYS A 482 -73.19 -93.67 23.32
N ALA A 483 -73.86 -92.55 23.54
CA ALA A 483 -75.26 -92.52 23.95
C ALA A 483 -76.20 -93.16 22.90
N THR A 484 -75.92 -92.96 21.60
CA THR A 484 -76.66 -93.61 20.53
C THR A 484 -76.45 -95.13 20.54
N LEU A 485 -75.20 -95.60 20.68
CA LEU A 485 -74.90 -97.04 20.76
C LEU A 485 -75.51 -97.70 22.00
N THR A 486 -75.51 -97.04 23.16
CA THR A 486 -76.23 -97.53 24.35
C THR A 486 -77.72 -97.67 24.06
N ARG A 487 -78.32 -96.69 23.39
CA ARG A 487 -79.75 -96.75 23.06
C ARG A 487 -80.07 -97.89 22.08
N ILE A 488 -79.19 -98.14 21.11
CA ILE A 488 -79.32 -99.28 20.19
C ILE A 488 -79.22 -100.59 20.97
N LYS A 489 -78.28 -100.70 21.92
CA LYS A 489 -78.15 -101.85 22.80
C LYS A 489 -79.42 -102.07 23.65
N ASP A 490 -79.97 -101.02 24.23
CA ASP A 490 -81.19 -101.10 25.03
C ASP A 490 -82.40 -101.55 24.19
N ILE A 491 -82.51 -101.05 22.95
CA ILE A 491 -83.53 -101.49 21.98
C ILE A 491 -83.30 -102.95 21.59
N ALA A 492 -82.05 -103.37 21.35
CA ALA A 492 -81.69 -104.74 21.03
C ALA A 492 -82.08 -105.71 22.15
N GLY A 493 -81.84 -105.33 23.41
CA GLY A 493 -82.24 -106.12 24.59
C GLY A 493 -83.76 -106.16 24.80
N ALA A 494 -84.47 -105.07 24.50
CA ALA A 494 -85.93 -105.06 24.50
C ALA A 494 -86.52 -105.99 23.43
N LEU A 495 -85.91 -106.00 22.23
CA LEU A 495 -86.29 -106.91 21.14
C LEU A 495 -85.96 -108.38 21.48
N ALA A 496 -84.80 -108.64 22.09
CA ALA A 496 -84.43 -109.97 22.59
C ALA A 496 -85.49 -110.52 23.56
N SER A 497 -85.95 -109.65 24.46
CA SER A 497 -86.96 -109.97 25.47
C SER A 497 -88.35 -110.27 24.87
N SER A 498 -88.60 -109.80 23.64
CA SER A 498 -89.82 -110.11 22.88
C SER A 498 -89.73 -111.38 22.02
N GLY A 499 -88.63 -112.11 22.08
CA GLY A 499 -88.45 -113.40 21.40
C GLY A 499 -87.80 -113.32 20.02
N GLU A 500 -87.29 -112.15 19.61
CA GLU A 500 -86.49 -111.97 18.40
C GLU A 500 -85.02 -112.35 18.66
N ASP A 501 -84.34 -112.95 17.68
CA ASP A 501 -82.90 -113.26 17.79
C ASP A 501 -82.06 -112.02 17.47
N THR A 502 -81.65 -111.29 18.51
CA THR A 502 -80.82 -110.08 18.41
C THR A 502 -79.35 -110.32 18.77
N THR A 503 -78.92 -111.59 18.87
CA THR A 503 -77.58 -111.96 19.35
C THR A 503 -76.45 -111.26 18.60
N VAL A 504 -76.56 -111.12 17.27
CA VAL A 504 -75.57 -110.42 16.44
C VAL A 504 -75.56 -108.92 16.70
N LEU A 505 -76.74 -108.31 16.88
CA LEU A 505 -76.88 -106.87 17.10
C LEU A 505 -76.38 -106.47 18.49
N GLU A 506 -76.65 -107.29 19.51
CA GLU A 506 -76.13 -107.12 20.87
C GLU A 506 -74.62 -107.28 20.92
N ASP A 507 -74.06 -108.29 20.27
CA ASP A 507 -72.60 -108.54 20.30
C ASP A 507 -71.83 -107.43 19.56
N GLU A 508 -72.32 -106.96 18.41
CA GLU A 508 -71.72 -105.84 17.68
C GLU A 508 -71.87 -104.49 18.43
N THR A 509 -73.01 -104.23 19.09
CA THR A 509 -73.15 -103.01 19.91
C THR A 509 -72.29 -103.06 21.17
N VAL A 510 -72.13 -104.23 21.81
CA VAL A 510 -71.25 -104.40 22.97
C VAL A 510 -69.79 -104.23 22.58
N LYS A 511 -69.35 -104.76 21.42
CA LYS A 511 -68.01 -104.50 20.88
C LYS A 511 -67.80 -103.02 20.58
N ALA A 512 -68.75 -102.37 19.92
CA ALA A 512 -68.66 -100.95 19.60
C ALA A 512 -68.64 -100.07 20.88
N LEU A 513 -69.46 -100.37 21.89
CA LEU A 513 -69.48 -99.62 23.16
C LEU A 513 -68.17 -99.71 23.95
N ASN A 514 -67.43 -100.80 23.79
CA ASN A 514 -66.16 -101.06 24.45
C ASN A 514 -64.94 -100.73 23.57
N ASP A 515 -65.14 -100.12 22.40
CA ASP A 515 -64.05 -99.68 21.54
C ASP A 515 -63.26 -98.54 22.21
N SER A 516 -61.94 -98.71 22.26
CA SER A 516 -60.97 -97.74 22.76
C SER A 516 -61.12 -96.33 22.14
N LEU A 517 -61.61 -96.23 20.91
CA LEU A 517 -61.80 -94.95 20.20
C LEU A 517 -62.96 -94.11 20.76
N LEU A 518 -63.91 -94.72 21.48
CA LEU A 518 -65.06 -94.06 22.09
C LEU A 518 -64.88 -93.73 23.58
N VAL A 519 -63.70 -94.03 24.13
CA VAL A 519 -63.29 -93.56 25.45
C VAL A 519 -62.95 -92.07 25.35
N VAL A 520 -63.75 -91.24 26.03
CA VAL A 520 -63.43 -89.82 26.22
C VAL A 520 -62.53 -89.73 27.45
N GLY A 521 -61.25 -89.38 27.24
CA GLY A 521 -60.31 -89.13 28.33
C GLY A 521 -60.64 -87.84 29.10
N GLU A 522 -59.85 -87.53 30.13
CA GLU A 522 -59.96 -86.25 30.84
C GLU A 522 -59.59 -85.09 29.92
N ARG A 523 -60.30 -83.95 30.07
CA ARG A 523 -60.01 -82.73 29.32
C ARG A 523 -58.61 -82.25 29.69
N PRO A 524 -57.66 -82.18 28.73
CA PRO A 524 -56.33 -81.69 29.05
C PRO A 524 -56.41 -80.21 29.44
N SER A 525 -55.62 -79.79 30.43
CA SER A 525 -55.54 -78.39 30.87
C SER A 525 -54.93 -77.47 29.81
N SER A 526 -54.12 -78.05 28.91
CA SER A 526 -53.53 -77.39 27.75
C SER A 526 -53.09 -78.46 26.72
N PRO A 527 -52.81 -78.11 25.45
CA PRO A 527 -52.05 -78.96 24.55
C PRO A 527 -50.55 -78.90 24.93
N ASP A 528 -49.95 -80.01 25.36
CA ASP A 528 -48.56 -80.10 25.85
C ASP A 528 -47.53 -79.32 25.00
N LYS A 529 -47.61 -79.43 23.67
CA LYS A 529 -46.67 -78.78 22.76
C LYS A 529 -46.80 -77.25 22.75
N VAL A 530 -48.01 -76.73 22.92
CA VAL A 530 -48.28 -75.28 22.90
C VAL A 530 -47.98 -74.68 24.27
N GLU A 531 -48.22 -75.41 25.36
CA GLU A 531 -47.82 -74.97 26.71
C GLU A 531 -46.30 -74.88 26.86
N ILE A 532 -45.54 -75.87 26.36
CA ILE A 532 -44.08 -75.80 26.37
C ILE A 532 -43.59 -74.57 25.58
N ALA A 533 -44.16 -74.30 24.41
CA ALA A 533 -43.81 -73.13 23.61
C ALA A 533 -44.15 -71.79 24.32
N LEU A 534 -45.29 -71.73 25.00
CA LEU A 534 -45.72 -70.56 25.77
C LEU A 534 -44.81 -70.30 26.98
N VAL A 535 -44.46 -71.35 27.72
CA VAL A 535 -43.53 -71.27 28.85
C VAL A 535 -42.15 -70.81 28.38
N MET A 536 -41.67 -71.34 27.25
CA MET A 536 -40.42 -70.90 26.64
C MET A 536 -40.47 -69.42 26.20
N ALA A 537 -41.53 -68.99 25.52
CA ALA A 537 -41.69 -67.60 25.10
C ALA A 537 -41.70 -66.63 26.29
N ARG A 538 -42.42 -66.98 27.37
CA ARG A 538 -42.45 -66.20 28.62
C ARG A 538 -41.08 -66.17 29.31
N SER A 539 -40.38 -67.30 29.33
CA SER A 539 -39.03 -67.38 29.91
C SER A 539 -38.04 -66.52 29.13
N ILE A 540 -38.08 -66.56 27.79
CA ILE A 540 -37.22 -65.74 26.93
C ILE A 540 -37.52 -64.25 27.14
N ARG A 541 -38.80 -63.87 27.15
CA ARG A 541 -39.23 -62.48 27.41
C ARG A 541 -38.69 -61.98 28.76
N ASN A 542 -38.89 -62.76 29.82
CA ASN A 542 -38.48 -62.36 31.17
C ASN A 542 -36.95 -62.24 31.28
N GLU A 543 -36.19 -63.14 30.63
CA GLU A 543 -34.73 -63.05 30.62
C GLU A 543 -34.23 -61.82 29.84
N ILE A 544 -34.85 -61.50 28.70
CA ILE A 544 -34.53 -60.29 27.92
C ILE A 544 -34.85 -59.02 28.72
N THR A 545 -36.00 -58.97 29.39
CA THR A 545 -36.36 -57.84 30.27
C THR A 545 -35.35 -57.68 31.42
N ARG A 546 -34.95 -58.79 32.05
CA ARG A 546 -33.95 -58.78 33.11
C ARG A 546 -32.58 -58.30 32.60
N MET A 547 -32.17 -58.73 31.41
CA MET A 547 -30.95 -58.24 30.77
C MET A 547 -31.01 -56.73 30.51
N LEU A 548 -32.16 -56.20 30.10
CA LEU A 548 -32.36 -54.76 29.89
C LEU A 548 -32.23 -53.98 31.19
N GLU A 549 -32.89 -54.42 32.26
CA GLU A 549 -32.81 -53.76 33.56
C GLU A 549 -31.39 -53.81 34.14
N SER A 550 -30.71 -54.95 34.00
CA SER A 550 -29.29 -55.07 34.38
C SER A 550 -28.42 -54.10 33.61
N LYS A 551 -28.56 -54.04 32.27
CA LYS A 551 -27.76 -53.15 31.45
C LYS A 551 -28.08 -51.68 31.67
N LYS A 552 -29.33 -51.34 31.98
CA LYS A 552 -29.74 -49.98 32.34
C LYS A 552 -29.12 -49.55 33.68
N ASN A 553 -29.04 -50.45 34.64
CA ASN A 553 -28.39 -50.18 35.94
C ASN A 553 -26.85 -50.17 35.87
N GLU A 554 -26.26 -50.85 34.89
CA GLU A 554 -24.81 -50.79 34.64
C GLU A 554 -24.38 -49.52 33.88
N LEU A 555 -25.27 -48.97 33.04
CA LEU A 555 -25.00 -47.84 32.16
C LEU A 555 -25.52 -46.49 32.68
N GLY A 556 -26.52 -46.49 33.56
CA GLY A 556 -27.02 -45.29 34.27
C GLY A 556 -26.41 -45.19 35.65
#